data_AF-A0A7J4KPE6-F1
#
_entry.id   AF-A0A7J4KPE6-F1
#
_cell.length_a   1.000
_cell.length_b   1.000
_cell.length_c   1.000
_cell.angle_alpha   90.00
_cell.angle_beta   90.00
_cell.angle_gamma   90.00
#
_symmetry.space_group_name_H-M   'P 1'
#
loop_
_entity.id
_entity.type
_entity.pdbx_description
1 polymer ?
#
loop_
_entity_poly.entity_id
_entity_poly.type
_entity_poly.pdbx_seq_one_letter_code
_entity_poly.pdbx_strand_id
1 'polypeptide(L)'
;KDPAVYGSSEFYPASLYKYDLGAGRNENGRQVTFVKVICYPVRYSPMNNQISLAGSVDITISYNEPQAPQQSSAEDYDMVIIAPEKFSSALQSLIDFKIGKGVDTKFKSVESILSEYDGYDAPEQIKKFIKNEFDISNITYVMLVGGLKSHIFAKDKD
;
A
#
# COMPACT_ATOMS: atom_id res chain seq x y z
N LYS A 1 11.52 -27.27 19.42
CA LYS A 1 12.54 -26.72 18.49
C LYS A 1 12.18 -27.19 17.09
N ASP A 2 12.26 -26.33 16.08
CA ASP A 2 11.94 -26.72 14.70
C ASP A 2 13.00 -27.69 14.15
N PRO A 3 12.67 -28.97 13.91
CA PRO A 3 13.63 -29.97 13.45
C PRO A 3 14.23 -29.65 12.08
N ALA A 4 13.49 -28.95 11.21
CA ALA A 4 13.93 -28.64 9.85
C ALA A 4 15.10 -27.64 9.82
N VAL A 5 15.15 -26.75 10.82
CA VAL A 5 16.23 -25.75 10.95
C VAL A 5 17.40 -26.34 11.73
N TYR A 6 17.16 -26.93 12.90
CA TYR A 6 18.24 -27.37 13.79
C TYR A 6 18.85 -28.72 13.42
N GLY A 7 18.20 -29.49 12.53
CA GLY A 7 18.74 -30.70 11.92
C GLY A 7 19.47 -30.45 10.59
N SER A 8 19.79 -29.20 10.25
CA SER A 8 20.44 -28.84 8.99
C SER A 8 21.90 -28.46 9.19
N SER A 9 22.76 -28.81 8.22
CA SER A 9 24.13 -28.33 8.07
C SER A 9 24.22 -27.03 7.27
N GLU A 10 23.11 -26.57 6.68
CA GLU A 10 23.08 -25.34 5.89
C GLU A 10 23.06 -24.11 6.78
N PHE A 11 23.61 -23.00 6.28
CA PHE A 11 23.53 -21.71 6.95
C PHE A 11 22.11 -21.13 6.85
N TYR A 12 21.52 -20.78 7.99
CA TYR A 12 20.29 -20.00 8.07
C TYR A 12 20.57 -18.57 8.53
N PRO A 13 19.99 -17.54 7.86
CA PRO A 13 19.25 -17.61 6.60
C PRO A 13 20.13 -18.09 5.43
N ALA A 14 19.54 -18.66 4.38
CA ALA A 14 20.30 -19.20 3.23
C ALA A 14 20.94 -18.11 2.35
N SER A 15 20.30 -16.95 2.25
CA SER A 15 20.80 -15.79 1.50
C SER A 15 21.46 -14.78 2.44
N LEU A 16 22.44 -14.01 1.95
CA LEU A 16 23.10 -12.94 2.71
C LEU A 16 22.27 -11.66 2.78
N TYR A 17 21.33 -11.49 1.86
CA TYR A 17 20.39 -10.40 1.86
C TYR A 17 19.09 -10.79 1.13
N LYS A 18 18.07 -9.97 1.29
CA LYS A 18 16.90 -9.90 0.41
C LYS A 18 16.56 -8.43 0.19
N TYR A 19 15.80 -8.13 -0.86
CA TYR A 19 15.23 -6.81 -1.04
C TYR A 19 13.76 -6.92 -1.43
N ASP A 20 12.98 -5.93 -1.02
CA ASP A 20 11.60 -5.76 -1.44
C ASP A 20 11.44 -4.38 -2.07
N LEU A 21 10.60 -4.29 -3.10
CA LEU A 21 10.20 -3.04 -3.72
C LEU A 21 8.81 -2.66 -3.24
N GLY A 22 8.63 -1.39 -2.88
CA GLY A 22 7.34 -0.77 -2.61
C GLY A 22 7.18 0.50 -3.43
N ALA A 23 5.95 0.94 -3.63
CA ALA A 23 5.65 2.23 -4.23
C ALA A 23 4.75 3.03 -3.28
N GLY A 24 4.93 4.35 -3.23
CA GLY A 24 4.14 5.22 -2.37
C GLY A 24 4.62 6.66 -2.43
N ARG A 25 4.19 7.49 -1.49
CA ARG A 25 4.69 8.86 -1.36
C ARG A 25 5.81 8.96 -0.33
N ASN A 26 6.81 9.79 -0.61
CA ASN A 26 7.83 10.17 0.38
C ASN A 26 7.34 11.32 1.29
N GLU A 27 8.18 11.74 2.22
CA GLU A 27 7.92 12.87 3.14
C GLU A 27 7.57 14.20 2.45
N ASN A 28 7.97 14.36 1.19
CA ASN A 28 7.69 15.55 0.37
C ASN A 28 6.42 15.38 -0.49
N GLY A 29 5.63 14.33 -0.26
CA GLY A 29 4.41 14.03 -1.02
C GLY A 29 4.64 13.54 -2.45
N ARG A 30 5.90 13.28 -2.85
CA ARG A 30 6.25 12.80 -4.20
C ARG A 30 6.11 11.30 -4.28
N GLN A 31 5.51 10.81 -5.37
CA GLN A 31 5.44 9.37 -5.64
C GLN A 31 6.85 8.83 -5.94
N VAL A 32 7.26 7.79 -5.23
CA VAL A 32 8.59 7.17 -5.34
C VAL A 32 8.50 5.66 -5.20
N THR A 33 9.55 4.98 -5.68
CA THR A 33 9.79 3.55 -5.38
C THR A 33 10.70 3.45 -4.16
N PHE A 34 10.25 2.73 -3.15
CA PHE A 34 11.04 2.38 -1.98
C PHE A 34 11.75 1.05 -2.19
N VAL A 35 13.07 1.03 -1.99
CA VAL A 35 13.88 -0.19 -2.00
C VAL A 35 14.25 -0.53 -0.56
N LYS A 36 13.70 -1.61 -0.02
CA LYS A 36 14.01 -2.09 1.33
C LYS A 36 15.01 -3.24 1.22
N VAL A 37 16.26 -3.00 1.59
CA VAL A 37 17.32 -4.01 1.62
C VAL A 37 17.42 -4.56 3.04
N ILE A 38 17.32 -5.88 3.19
CA ILE A 38 17.48 -6.60 4.47
C ILE A 38 18.71 -7.47 4.35
N CYS A 39 19.72 -7.18 5.15
CA CYS A 39 20.98 -7.92 5.20
C CYS A 39 21.01 -8.87 6.39
N TYR A 40 21.64 -10.03 6.22
CA TYR A 40 21.80 -11.06 7.24
C TYR A 40 23.30 -11.23 7.55
N PRO A 41 23.89 -10.32 8.34
CA PRO A 41 25.33 -10.34 8.61
C PRO A 41 25.75 -11.50 9.51
N VAL A 42 24.81 -12.11 10.24
CA VAL A 42 25.03 -13.29 11.08
C VAL A 42 24.24 -14.45 10.52
N ARG A 43 24.91 -15.56 10.27
CA ARG A 43 24.29 -16.79 9.78
C ARG A 43 24.78 -17.97 10.59
N TYR A 44 23.90 -18.91 10.89
CA TYR A 44 24.22 -20.07 11.72
C TYR A 44 24.00 -21.36 10.96
N SER A 45 24.98 -22.26 11.02
CA SER A 45 24.90 -23.65 10.56
C SER A 45 24.83 -24.57 11.79
N PRO A 46 23.64 -25.09 12.13
CA PRO A 46 23.42 -25.82 13.39
C PRO A 46 24.20 -27.12 13.52
N MET A 47 24.17 -28.00 12.53
CA MET A 47 24.87 -29.29 12.61
C MET A 47 26.39 -29.14 12.59
N ASN A 48 26.91 -28.10 11.94
CA ASN A 48 28.34 -27.82 11.92
C ASN A 48 28.79 -26.99 13.13
N ASN A 49 27.85 -26.50 13.95
CA ASN A 49 28.10 -25.57 15.05
C ASN A 49 28.95 -24.36 14.63
N GLN A 50 28.63 -23.78 13.47
CA GLN A 50 29.39 -22.70 12.84
C GLN A 50 28.54 -21.44 12.71
N ILE A 51 29.13 -20.30 13.05
CA ILE A 51 28.56 -18.98 12.79
C ILE A 51 29.42 -18.29 11.74
N SER A 52 28.78 -17.77 10.70
CA SER A 52 29.41 -16.88 9.73
C SER A 52 28.99 -15.44 10.03
N LEU A 53 29.98 -14.55 10.08
CA LEU A 53 29.81 -13.13 10.39
C LEU A 53 30.40 -12.28 9.26
N ALA A 54 29.59 -11.43 8.65
CA ALA A 54 30.05 -10.39 7.73
C ALA A 54 30.53 -9.16 8.54
N GLY A 55 31.76 -8.72 8.30
CA GLY A 55 32.33 -7.53 8.95
C GLY A 55 31.83 -6.20 8.38
N SER A 56 31.51 -6.17 7.08
CA SER A 56 30.93 -5.03 6.39
C SER A 56 29.99 -5.51 5.28
N VAL A 57 29.08 -4.64 4.85
CA VAL A 57 28.18 -4.87 3.72
C VAL A 57 28.17 -3.61 2.86
N ASP A 58 28.59 -3.75 1.61
CA ASP A 58 28.49 -2.69 0.60
C ASP A 58 27.23 -2.92 -0.25
N ILE A 59 26.43 -1.86 -0.42
CA ILE A 59 25.16 -1.91 -1.14
C ILE A 59 25.25 -1.01 -2.37
N THR A 60 25.12 -1.60 -3.56
CA THR A 60 25.04 -0.88 -4.84
C THR A 60 23.65 -1.07 -5.43
N ILE A 61 22.96 0.04 -5.71
CA ILE A 61 21.61 0.04 -6.30
C ILE A 61 21.73 0.52 -7.75
N SER A 62 21.28 -0.31 -8.69
CA SER A 62 21.16 0.02 -10.11
C SER A 62 19.69 -0.01 -10.51
N TYR A 63 19.21 1.01 -11.22
CA TYR A 63 17.83 1.08 -11.69
C TYR A 63 17.75 1.76 -13.06
N ASN A 64 16.68 1.48 -13.80
CA ASN A 64 16.38 2.15 -15.06
C ASN A 64 15.45 3.34 -14.77
N GLU A 65 15.82 4.52 -15.25
CA GLU A 65 14.95 5.69 -15.14
C GLU A 65 13.68 5.54 -16.00
N PRO A 66 12.50 5.94 -15.49
CA PRO A 66 11.26 5.91 -16.25
C PRO A 66 11.33 6.88 -17.44
N GLN A 67 10.91 6.40 -18.63
CA GLN A 67 11.00 7.12 -19.91
C GLN A 67 9.89 8.16 -20.14
N ALA A 68 8.88 8.26 -19.29
CA ALA A 68 7.75 9.16 -19.48
C ALA A 68 7.43 9.96 -18.21
N PRO A 69 7.05 11.25 -18.33
CA PRO A 69 6.47 11.99 -17.21
C PRO A 69 5.20 11.28 -16.75
N GLN A 70 5.05 11.16 -15.43
CA GLN A 70 3.81 10.67 -14.81
C GLN A 70 2.63 11.48 -15.36
N GLN A 71 1.61 10.80 -15.86
CA GLN A 71 0.47 11.39 -16.57
C GLN A 71 -0.12 12.54 -15.75
N SER A 72 -0.05 13.75 -16.27
CA SER A 72 -0.74 14.92 -15.73
C SER A 72 -2.24 14.81 -16.00
N SER A 73 -3.01 14.98 -14.93
CA SER A 73 -4.40 14.60 -14.68
C SER A 73 -5.45 15.24 -15.59
N ALA A 74 -6.56 14.52 -15.77
CA ALA A 74 -7.78 15.02 -16.39
C ALA A 74 -8.56 16.00 -15.49
N GLU A 75 -8.45 15.89 -14.16
CA GLU A 75 -8.94 16.85 -13.14
C GLU A 75 -8.15 16.63 -11.82
N ASP A 76 -7.40 17.63 -11.34
CA ASP A 76 -6.66 17.54 -10.07
C ASP A 76 -7.57 17.87 -8.87
N TYR A 77 -7.56 17.02 -7.84
CA TYR A 77 -8.21 17.29 -6.56
C TYR A 77 -7.50 16.55 -5.40
N ASP A 78 -7.67 17.03 -4.16
CA ASP A 78 -6.88 16.55 -3.02
C ASP A 78 -7.45 15.31 -2.34
N MET A 79 -8.78 15.21 -2.26
CA MET A 79 -9.47 14.29 -1.36
C MET A 79 -10.66 13.61 -2.00
N VAL A 80 -10.81 12.30 -1.80
CA VAL A 80 -12.06 11.59 -2.08
C VAL A 80 -12.73 11.10 -0.80
N ILE A 81 -14.03 11.36 -0.67
CA ILE A 81 -14.89 10.76 0.35
C ILE A 81 -15.64 9.59 -0.28
N ILE A 82 -15.41 8.39 0.25
CA ILE A 82 -16.08 7.16 -0.18
C ILE A 82 -17.11 6.75 0.87
N ALA A 83 -18.39 6.72 0.49
CA ALA A 83 -19.48 6.32 1.39
C ALA A 83 -20.63 5.65 0.62
N PRO A 84 -21.54 4.93 1.29
CA PRO A 84 -22.81 4.55 0.68
C PRO A 84 -23.58 5.77 0.15
N GLU A 85 -24.23 5.64 -1.00
CA GLU A 85 -24.96 6.71 -1.69
C GLU A 85 -25.97 7.43 -0.77
N LYS A 86 -26.62 6.69 0.14
CA LYS A 86 -27.56 7.24 1.13
C LYS A 86 -26.98 8.33 2.05
N PHE A 87 -25.66 8.49 2.12
CA PHE A 87 -24.99 9.52 2.92
C PHE A 87 -24.58 10.75 2.10
N SER A 88 -24.78 10.76 0.79
CA SER A 88 -24.35 11.87 -0.08
C SER A 88 -24.90 13.23 0.40
N SER A 89 -26.20 13.31 0.66
CA SER A 89 -26.83 14.56 1.14
C SER A 89 -26.30 15.01 2.51
N ALA A 90 -26.02 14.07 3.42
CA ALA A 90 -25.50 14.41 4.75
C ALA A 90 -24.04 14.88 4.70
N LEU A 91 -23.26 14.38 3.73
CA LEU A 91 -21.85 14.70 3.55
C LEU A 91 -21.62 16.00 2.78
N GLN A 92 -22.62 16.54 2.09
CA GLN A 92 -22.47 17.75 1.28
C GLN A 92 -21.90 18.93 2.09
N SER A 93 -22.42 19.18 3.30
CA SER A 93 -21.92 20.27 4.16
C SER A 93 -20.44 20.12 4.54
N LEU A 94 -19.96 18.88 4.70
CA LEU A 94 -18.55 18.59 4.99
C LEU A 94 -17.68 18.82 3.75
N ILE A 95 -18.16 18.41 2.57
CA ILE A 95 -17.48 18.63 1.29
C ILE A 95 -17.30 20.13 1.06
N ASP A 96 -18.38 20.90 1.18
CA ASP A 96 -18.35 22.36 0.99
C ASP A 96 -17.39 23.03 1.98
N PHE A 97 -17.41 22.59 3.24
CA PHE A 97 -16.47 23.08 4.25
C PHE A 97 -15.01 22.78 3.90
N LYS A 98 -14.70 21.58 3.40
CA LYS A 98 -13.33 21.19 3.00
C LYS A 98 -12.84 21.98 1.81
N ILE A 99 -13.67 22.12 0.78
CA ILE A 99 -13.38 22.96 -0.39
C ILE A 99 -13.16 24.42 0.04
N GLY A 100 -14.01 24.95 0.92
CA GLY A 100 -13.85 26.29 1.50
C GLY A 100 -12.60 26.48 2.36
N LYS A 101 -11.93 25.39 2.75
CA LYS A 101 -10.63 25.39 3.46
C LYS A 101 -9.44 25.07 2.54
N GLY A 102 -9.65 25.02 1.23
CA GLY A 102 -8.61 24.76 0.24
C GLY A 102 -8.22 23.29 0.15
N VAL A 103 -9.14 22.36 0.42
CA VAL A 103 -8.96 20.93 0.17
C VAL A 103 -10.00 20.51 -0.85
N ASP A 104 -9.58 20.38 -2.11
CA ASP A 104 -10.49 20.04 -3.21
C ASP A 104 -10.99 18.60 -3.01
N THR A 105 -12.30 18.49 -2.74
CA THR A 105 -12.89 17.26 -2.21
C THR A 105 -14.00 16.75 -3.12
N LYS A 106 -13.94 15.48 -3.50
CA LYS A 106 -14.92 14.79 -4.32
C LYS A 106 -15.64 13.70 -3.52
N PHE A 107 -16.94 13.54 -3.74
CA PHE A 107 -17.69 12.39 -3.25
C PHE A 107 -17.71 11.28 -4.30
N LYS A 108 -17.55 10.03 -3.87
CA LYS A 108 -17.78 8.85 -4.70
C LYS A 108 -18.55 7.81 -3.89
N SER A 109 -19.66 7.30 -4.43
CA SER A 109 -20.40 6.27 -3.72
C SER A 109 -19.78 4.89 -3.86
N VAL A 110 -19.93 4.07 -2.82
CA VAL A 110 -19.52 2.66 -2.84
C VAL A 110 -20.22 1.95 -4.00
N GLU A 111 -21.53 2.14 -4.16
CA GLU A 111 -22.35 1.53 -5.19
C GLU A 111 -21.82 1.83 -6.60
N SER A 112 -21.43 3.07 -6.88
CA SER A 112 -20.81 3.48 -8.14
C SER A 112 -19.46 2.78 -8.36
N ILE A 113 -18.58 2.74 -7.34
CA ILE A 113 -17.27 2.08 -7.45
C ILE A 113 -17.44 0.59 -7.77
N LEU A 114 -18.33 -0.12 -7.07
CA LEU A 114 -18.55 -1.55 -7.27
C LEU A 114 -19.13 -1.87 -8.65
N SER A 115 -19.76 -0.89 -9.32
CA SER A 115 -20.28 -1.03 -10.68
C SER A 115 -19.26 -0.67 -11.77
N GLU A 116 -18.29 0.19 -11.46
CA GLU A 116 -17.30 0.71 -12.42
C GLU A 116 -16.00 -0.09 -12.46
N TYR A 117 -15.68 -0.78 -11.37
CA TYR A 117 -14.43 -1.52 -11.21
C TYR A 117 -14.67 -3.01 -11.08
N ASP A 118 -13.92 -3.81 -11.82
CA ASP A 118 -13.88 -5.27 -11.65
C ASP A 118 -12.91 -5.68 -10.53
N GLY A 119 -13.24 -6.74 -9.79
CA GLY A 119 -12.40 -7.29 -8.74
C GLY A 119 -12.94 -8.62 -8.23
N TYR A 120 -12.11 -9.36 -7.50
CA TYR A 120 -12.51 -10.58 -6.81
C TYR A 120 -13.59 -10.30 -5.75
N ASP A 121 -13.47 -9.18 -5.06
CA ASP A 121 -14.43 -8.72 -4.06
C ASP A 121 -14.53 -7.18 -3.98
N ALA A 122 -15.50 -6.71 -3.19
CA ALA A 122 -15.74 -5.28 -3.00
C ALA A 122 -14.53 -4.50 -2.43
N PRO A 123 -13.79 -5.00 -1.43
CA PRO A 123 -12.53 -4.38 -1.01
C PRO A 123 -11.50 -4.22 -2.12
N GLU A 124 -11.33 -5.21 -3.00
CA GLU A 124 -10.41 -5.10 -4.13
C GLU A 124 -10.87 -4.03 -5.14
N GLN A 125 -12.17 -3.96 -5.43
CA GLN A 125 -12.73 -2.92 -6.31
C GLN A 125 -12.46 -1.52 -5.75
N ILE A 126 -12.69 -1.31 -4.45
CA ILE A 126 -12.39 -0.03 -3.77
C ILE A 126 -10.89 0.27 -3.79
N LYS A 127 -10.04 -0.74 -3.56
CA LYS A 127 -8.57 -0.59 -3.66
C LYS A 127 -8.14 -0.16 -5.06
N LYS A 128 -8.73 -0.73 -6.11
CA LYS A 128 -8.45 -0.36 -7.52
C LYS A 128 -8.89 1.07 -7.83
N PHE A 129 -10.07 1.48 -7.34
CA PHE A 129 -10.52 2.88 -7.45
C PHE A 129 -9.54 3.85 -6.79
N ILE A 130 -9.16 3.60 -5.53
CA ILE A 130 -8.21 4.47 -4.81
C ILE A 130 -6.86 4.53 -5.54
N LYS A 131 -6.37 3.40 -6.05
CA LYS A 131 -5.14 3.35 -6.86
C LYS A 131 -5.27 4.24 -8.12
N ASN A 132 -6.40 4.15 -8.82
CA ASN A 132 -6.66 4.97 -10.01
C ASN A 132 -6.64 6.47 -9.67
N GLU A 133 -7.35 6.89 -8.64
CA GLU A 133 -7.37 8.30 -8.22
C GLU A 133 -6.00 8.77 -7.72
N PHE A 134 -5.22 7.89 -7.09
CA PHE A 134 -3.85 8.19 -6.67
C PHE A 134 -2.91 8.40 -7.88
N ASP A 135 -3.04 7.56 -8.91
CA ASP A 135 -2.18 7.62 -10.09
C ASP A 135 -2.58 8.72 -11.07
N ILE A 136 -3.89 8.95 -11.28
CA ILE A 136 -4.42 9.83 -12.33
C ILE A 136 -4.81 11.20 -11.79
N SER A 137 -5.48 11.26 -10.64
CA SER A 137 -5.99 12.51 -10.06
C SER A 137 -5.07 13.05 -8.95
N ASN A 138 -3.97 12.34 -8.68
CA ASN A 138 -2.96 12.66 -7.69
C ASN A 138 -3.52 12.96 -6.28
N ILE A 139 -4.60 12.27 -5.88
CA ILE A 139 -5.23 12.49 -4.58
C ILE A 139 -4.25 12.24 -3.42
N THR A 140 -4.37 13.03 -2.37
CA THR A 140 -3.56 12.92 -1.15
C THR A 140 -4.34 12.26 -0.01
N TYR A 141 -5.66 12.41 0.02
CA TYR A 141 -6.51 11.94 1.11
C TYR A 141 -7.66 11.05 0.62
N VAL A 142 -7.95 10.02 1.41
CA VAL A 142 -9.16 9.19 1.26
C VAL A 142 -9.87 9.17 2.61
N MET A 143 -11.16 9.48 2.62
CA MET A 143 -12.01 9.33 3.80
C MET A 143 -13.07 8.28 3.53
N LEU A 144 -13.06 7.22 4.34
CA LEU A 144 -14.07 6.17 4.31
C LEU A 144 -15.14 6.50 5.34
N VAL A 145 -16.39 6.66 4.89
CA VAL A 145 -17.53 6.98 5.76
C VAL A 145 -18.50 5.80 5.76
N GLY A 146 -18.63 5.16 6.91
CA GLY A 146 -19.50 4.01 7.11
C GLY A 146 -19.08 3.20 8.33
N GLY A 147 -19.78 2.10 8.56
CA GLY A 147 -19.49 1.20 9.67
C GLY A 147 -19.82 -0.23 9.30
N LEU A 148 -19.24 -1.16 10.06
CA LEU A 148 -19.57 -2.58 9.96
C LEU A 148 -21.05 -2.76 10.35
N LYS A 149 -21.86 -3.40 9.48
CA LYS A 149 -23.31 -3.54 9.74
C LYS A 149 -23.61 -4.35 11.01
N SER A 150 -22.71 -5.25 11.44
CA SER A 150 -22.65 -5.84 12.79
C SER A 150 -21.44 -6.77 12.94
N HIS A 151 -20.83 -6.89 14.13
CA HIS A 151 -19.82 -7.92 14.40
C HIS A 151 -20.38 -9.36 14.41
N ILE A 152 -21.69 -9.54 14.62
CA ILE A 152 -22.32 -10.86 14.77
C ILE A 152 -22.59 -11.53 13.40
N PHE A 153 -22.88 -10.72 12.37
CA PHE A 153 -23.08 -11.18 10.98
C PHE A 153 -21.87 -10.92 10.08
N ALA A 154 -20.74 -10.51 10.66
CA ALA A 154 -19.48 -10.46 9.94
C ALA A 154 -19.09 -11.90 9.64
N LYS A 155 -19.19 -12.32 8.37
CA LYS A 155 -18.42 -13.46 7.91
C LYS A 155 -16.97 -13.02 7.90
N ASP A 156 -16.19 -13.53 8.85
CA ASP A 156 -14.75 -13.47 8.74
C ASP A 156 -14.36 -14.08 7.40
N LYS A 157 -13.40 -13.42 6.74
CA LYS A 157 -12.86 -13.89 5.48
C LYS A 157 -11.97 -15.09 5.82
N ASP A 158 -12.31 -16.26 5.29
CA ASP A 158 -11.49 -17.49 5.38
C ASP A 158 -10.07 -17.25 4.84
#